data_AF-A0A7Y2ALR2-F1
#
_entry.id   AF-A0A7Y2ALR2-F1
#
_cell.length_a   1.000
_cell.length_b   1.000
_cell.length_c   1.000
_cell.angle_alpha   90.00
_cell.angle_beta   90.00
_cell.angle_gamma   90.00
#
_symmetry.space_group_name_H-M   'P 1'
#
loop_
_entity.id
_entity.type
_entity.pdbx_description
1 polymer ?
#
loop_
_entity_poly.entity_id
_entity_poly.type
_entity_poly.pdbx_seq_one_letter_code
_entity_poly.pdbx_strand_id
1 'polypeptide(L)'
;MRWLLLYLRFVGGFTLLAFAAAMMPEGWMITIAKLLTIDPFPDSPLTFYLARNLSLLYGFIGIGLLVIASDLRRYRPQVRLLAFGTMAFGILQVVCNSMSSLPWWWSFGEGLSTVGGGILMYYLDSRAGESNDAPQR
;
A
#
# COMPACT_ATOMS: atom_id res chain seq x y z
N MET A 1 -1.89 -3.61 -20.73
CA MET A 1 -2.84 -2.58 -20.24
C MET A 1 -3.86 -3.12 -19.23
N ARG A 2 -4.67 -4.15 -19.56
CA ARG A 2 -5.74 -4.68 -18.68
C ARG A 2 -5.26 -5.13 -17.29
N TRP A 3 -4.12 -5.82 -17.21
CA TRP A 3 -3.55 -6.31 -15.95
C TRP A 3 -3.12 -5.20 -14.99
N LEU A 4 -2.48 -4.14 -15.49
CA LEU A 4 -2.11 -2.97 -14.68
C LEU A 4 -3.35 -2.28 -14.09
N LEU A 5 -4.40 -2.15 -14.90
CA LEU A 5 -5.66 -1.56 -14.46
C LEU A 5 -6.34 -2.43 -13.39
N LEU A 6 -6.41 -3.75 -13.58
CA LEU A 6 -6.94 -4.68 -12.57
C LEU A 6 -6.14 -4.60 -11.27
N TYR A 7 -4.81 -4.57 -11.37
CA TYR A 7 -3.93 -4.43 -10.22
C TYR A 7 -4.20 -3.14 -9.44
N LEU A 8 -4.23 -1.98 -10.11
CA LEU A 8 -4.50 -0.69 -9.46
C LEU A 8 -5.89 -0.63 -8.85
N ARG A 9 -6.92 -1.20 -9.50
CA ARG A 9 -8.28 -1.27 -8.95
C ARG A 9 -8.38 -2.19 -7.75
N PHE A 10 -7.74 -3.35 -7.82
CA PHE A 10 -7.73 -4.31 -6.74
C PHE A 10 -7.04 -3.75 -5.50
N VAL A 11 -5.81 -3.24 -5.67
CA VAL A 11 -5.06 -2.62 -4.57
C VAL A 11 -5.81 -1.40 -4.06
N GLY A 12 -6.18 -0.46 -4.93
CA GLY A 12 -6.90 0.76 -4.54
C GLY A 12 -8.20 0.46 -3.80
N GLY A 13 -8.99 -0.49 -4.29
CA GLY A 13 -10.24 -0.92 -3.66
C GLY A 13 -10.02 -1.59 -2.30
N PHE A 14 -9.00 -2.44 -2.17
CA PHE A 14 -8.68 -3.07 -0.89
C PHE A 14 -8.16 -2.05 0.13
N THR A 15 -7.35 -1.08 -0.31
CA THR A 15 -6.84 -0.01 0.57
C THR A 15 -7.97 0.91 1.09
N LEU A 16 -9.11 1.02 0.40
CA LEU A 16 -10.27 1.75 0.93
C LEU A 16 -10.82 1.16 2.24
N LEU A 17 -10.60 -0.14 2.50
CA LEU A 17 -10.99 -0.75 3.77
C LEU A 17 -10.27 -0.11 4.97
N ALA A 18 -9.16 0.61 4.72
CA ALA A 18 -8.49 1.39 5.75
C ALA A 18 -9.36 2.51 6.34
N PHE A 19 -10.37 3.02 5.61
CA PHE A 19 -11.36 3.94 6.20
C PHE A 19 -12.19 3.26 7.29
N ALA A 20 -12.60 2.01 7.06
CA ALA A 20 -13.31 1.23 8.07
C ALA A 20 -12.39 0.93 9.27
N ALA A 21 -11.11 0.59 9.01
CA ALA A 21 -10.11 0.40 10.06
C ALA A 21 -9.86 1.69 10.87
N ALA A 22 -9.90 2.87 10.25
CA ALA A 22 -9.76 4.14 10.96
C ALA A 22 -10.92 4.41 11.94
N MET A 23 -12.11 3.89 11.66
CA MET A 23 -13.31 4.10 12.47
C MET A 23 -13.54 3.01 13.52
N MET A 24 -12.72 1.93 13.52
CA MET A 24 -12.96 0.82 14.44
C MET A 24 -12.80 1.24 15.92
N PRO A 25 -13.50 0.56 16.85
CA PRO A 25 -13.33 0.77 18.28
C PRO A 25 -11.92 0.38 18.75
N GLU A 26 -11.43 1.04 19.80
CA GLU A 26 -10.11 0.79 20.38
C GLU A 26 -9.95 -0.67 20.83
N GLY A 27 -11.00 -1.29 21.38
CA GLY A 27 -11.00 -2.70 21.75
C GLY A 27 -10.72 -3.65 20.58
N TRP A 28 -11.14 -3.31 19.36
CA TRP A 28 -10.82 -4.13 18.17
C TRP A 28 -9.35 -4.01 17.81
N MET A 29 -8.78 -2.80 17.87
CA MET A 29 -7.36 -2.56 17.63
C MET A 29 -6.50 -3.37 18.61
N ILE A 30 -6.82 -3.31 19.91
CA ILE A 30 -6.09 -4.05 20.95
C ILE A 30 -6.21 -5.57 20.71
N THR A 31 -7.40 -6.06 20.36
CA THR A 31 -7.62 -7.50 20.12
C THR A 31 -6.82 -7.98 18.91
N ILE A 32 -6.82 -7.22 17.80
CA ILE A 32 -6.06 -7.55 16.60
C ILE A 32 -4.56 -7.48 16.88
N ALA A 33 -4.07 -6.47 17.60
CA ALA A 33 -2.67 -6.37 17.99
C ALA A 33 -2.21 -7.59 18.80
N LYS A 34 -3.02 -8.03 19.77
CA LYS A 34 -2.77 -9.26 20.55
C LYS A 34 -2.74 -10.52 19.68
N LEU A 35 -3.69 -10.65 18.75
CA LEU A 35 -3.70 -11.76 17.78
C LEU A 35 -2.44 -11.79 16.91
N LEU A 36 -1.90 -10.61 16.59
CA LEU A 36 -0.67 -10.44 15.83
C LEU A 36 0.60 -10.51 16.71
N THR A 37 0.47 -10.90 17.98
CA THR A 37 1.59 -10.96 18.95
C THR A 37 2.33 -9.62 19.14
N ILE A 38 1.64 -8.50 18.89
CA ILE A 38 2.10 -7.13 19.13
C ILE A 38 1.51 -6.70 20.48
N ASP A 39 2.13 -7.10 21.58
CA ASP A 39 1.70 -6.80 22.96
C ASP A 39 2.92 -6.37 23.82
N PRO A 40 2.78 -5.35 24.68
CA PRO A 40 1.58 -4.55 24.93
C PRO A 40 1.34 -3.50 23.83
N PHE A 41 0.09 -3.42 23.33
CA PHE A 41 -0.35 -2.27 22.53
C PHE A 41 -0.46 -1.06 23.47
N PRO A 42 0.32 0.02 23.27
CA PRO A 42 0.36 1.11 24.24
C PRO A 42 -0.99 1.81 24.34
N ASP A 43 -1.61 1.75 25.52
CA ASP A 43 -2.89 2.38 25.83
C ASP A 43 -2.70 3.89 26.07
N SER A 44 -2.35 4.58 24.99
CA SER A 44 -2.11 6.02 24.94
C SER A 44 -2.97 6.65 23.85
N PRO A 45 -3.61 7.80 24.10
CA PRO A 45 -4.40 8.51 23.09
C PRO A 45 -3.61 8.78 21.80
N LEU A 46 -2.30 9.01 21.91
CA LEU A 46 -1.44 9.25 20.75
C LEU A 46 -1.31 8.02 19.85
N THR A 47 -1.26 6.81 20.43
CA THR A 47 -1.17 5.56 19.67
C THR A 47 -2.40 5.37 18.79
N PHE A 48 -3.59 5.51 19.37
CA PHE A 48 -4.85 5.40 18.64
C PHE A 48 -5.00 6.50 17.61
N TYR A 49 -4.65 7.74 17.96
CA TYR A 49 -4.65 8.86 17.03
C TYR A 49 -3.77 8.59 15.81
N LEU A 50 -2.53 8.14 16.00
CA LEU A 50 -1.59 7.84 14.91
C LEU A 50 -2.09 6.67 14.06
N ALA A 51 -2.56 5.58 14.68
CA ALA A 51 -3.10 4.42 13.97
C ALA A 51 -4.30 4.79 13.08
N ARG A 52 -5.21 5.63 13.60
CA ARG A 52 -6.37 6.13 12.85
C ARG A 52 -5.94 7.03 11.70
N ASN A 53 -5.06 7.99 11.93
CA ASN A 53 -4.58 8.91 10.88
C ASN A 53 -3.81 8.18 9.78
N LEU A 54 -2.99 7.18 10.15
CA LEU A 54 -2.30 6.33 9.19
C LEU A 54 -3.30 5.55 8.33
N SER A 55 -4.35 5.00 8.95
CA SER A 55 -5.42 4.31 8.24
C SER A 55 -6.18 5.24 7.29
N LEU A 56 -6.47 6.48 7.70
CA LEU A 56 -7.08 7.50 6.83
C LEU A 56 -6.17 7.82 5.63
N LEU A 57 -4.87 8.02 5.87
CA LEU A 57 -3.89 8.27 4.82
C LEU A 57 -3.90 7.15 3.77
N TYR A 58 -3.86 5.89 4.21
CA TYR A 58 -3.99 4.75 3.30
C TYR A 58 -5.33 4.75 2.55
N GLY A 59 -6.44 5.05 3.21
CA GLY A 59 -7.74 5.20 2.55
C GLY A 59 -7.70 6.21 1.39
N PHE A 60 -7.10 7.37 1.61
CA PHE A 60 -6.91 8.38 0.55
C PHE A 60 -5.93 7.94 -0.55
N ILE A 61 -4.88 7.18 -0.22
CA ILE A 61 -4.02 6.54 -1.22
C ILE A 61 -4.86 5.59 -2.10
N GLY A 62 -5.78 4.83 -1.50
CA GLY A 62 -6.74 3.97 -2.22
C GLY A 62 -7.59 4.75 -3.22
N ILE A 63 -8.14 5.91 -2.81
CA ILE A 63 -8.85 6.82 -3.72
C ILE A 63 -7.93 7.26 -4.87
N GLY A 64 -6.71 7.70 -4.57
CA GLY A 64 -5.74 8.12 -5.59
C GLY A 64 -5.44 7.02 -6.62
N LEU A 65 -5.28 5.77 -6.17
CA LEU A 65 -5.07 4.61 -7.03
C LEU A 65 -6.27 4.37 -7.96
N LEU A 66 -7.50 4.49 -7.46
CA LEU A 66 -8.71 4.35 -8.26
C LEU A 66 -8.89 5.47 -9.28
N VAL A 67 -8.52 6.71 -8.93
CA VAL A 67 -8.50 7.85 -9.86
C VAL A 67 -7.48 7.60 -10.98
N ILE A 68 -6.27 7.17 -10.66
CA ILE A 68 -5.25 6.81 -11.67
C ILE A 68 -5.76 5.66 -12.55
N ALA A 69 -6.45 4.67 -11.97
CA ALA A 69 -7.02 3.55 -12.71
C ALA A 69 -8.20 3.93 -13.61
N SER A 70 -8.82 5.11 -13.40
CA SER A 70 -9.93 5.60 -14.24
C SER A 70 -9.46 6.11 -15.60
N ASP A 71 -8.28 6.74 -15.67
CA ASP A 71 -7.66 7.24 -16.90
C ASP A 71 -6.17 6.88 -16.96
N LEU A 72 -5.91 5.58 -17.11
CA LEU A 72 -4.55 5.05 -17.09
C LEU A 72 -3.67 5.59 -18.22
N ARG A 73 -4.25 6.01 -19.35
CA ARG A 73 -3.48 6.52 -20.50
C ARG A 73 -2.92 7.90 -20.20
N ARG A 74 -3.72 8.76 -19.55
CA ARG A 74 -3.28 10.09 -19.09
C ARG A 74 -2.29 10.02 -17.94
N TYR A 75 -2.47 9.06 -17.03
CA TYR A 75 -1.68 8.96 -15.79
C TYR A 75 -0.48 8.01 -15.83
N ARG A 76 -0.04 7.55 -17.01
CA ARG A 76 1.08 6.60 -17.13
C ARG A 76 2.39 7.08 -16.49
N PRO A 77 2.87 8.33 -16.72
CA PRO A 77 4.09 8.81 -16.04
C PRO A 77 4.00 8.75 -14.51
N GLN A 78 2.80 9.00 -13.97
CA GLN A 78 2.50 8.97 -12.54
C GLN A 78 2.55 7.54 -12.00
N VAL A 79 2.12 6.54 -12.77
CA VAL A 79 2.23 5.12 -12.38
C VAL A 79 3.68 4.71 -12.18
N ARG A 80 4.60 5.16 -13.05
CA ARG A 80 6.04 4.86 -12.87
C ARG A 80 6.59 5.49 -11.60
N LEU A 81 6.28 6.76 -11.37
CA LEU A 81 6.67 7.44 -10.13
C LEU A 81 6.09 6.72 -8.91
N LEU A 82 4.84 6.27 -8.99
CA LEU A 82 4.17 5.54 -7.92
C LEU A 82 4.82 4.18 -7.67
N ALA A 83 5.25 3.47 -8.72
CA ALA A 83 5.95 2.21 -8.60
C ALA A 83 7.29 2.39 -7.85
N PHE A 84 8.11 3.36 -8.25
CA PHE A 84 9.35 3.70 -7.54
C PHE A 84 9.09 4.19 -6.11
N GLY A 85 8.09 5.04 -5.93
CA GLY A 85 7.67 5.52 -4.62
C GLY A 85 7.23 4.39 -3.70
N THR A 86 6.53 3.39 -4.23
CA THR A 86 6.09 2.20 -3.47
C THR A 86 7.30 1.34 -3.08
N MET A 87 8.27 1.15 -3.98
CA MET A 87 9.52 0.44 -3.64
C MET A 87 10.30 1.18 -2.54
N ALA A 88 10.49 2.50 -2.70
CA ALA A 88 11.17 3.32 -1.71
C ALA A 88 10.44 3.30 -0.37
N PHE A 89 9.11 3.38 -0.38
CA PHE A 89 8.28 3.30 0.80
C PHE A 89 8.43 1.95 1.52
N GLY A 90 8.41 0.83 0.80
CA GLY A 90 8.64 -0.49 1.41
C GLY A 90 10.03 -0.64 2.04
N ILE A 91 11.07 -0.04 1.45
CA ILE A 91 12.41 0.00 2.05
C ILE A 91 12.40 0.85 3.33
N LEU A 92 11.78 2.03 3.30
CA LEU A 92 11.68 2.90 4.47
C LEU A 92 10.83 2.28 5.59
N GLN A 93 9.79 1.51 5.26
CA GLN A 93 9.04 0.72 6.25
C GLN A 93 9.93 -0.27 6.99
N VAL A 94 10.81 -1.00 6.29
CA VAL A 94 11.76 -1.91 6.96
C VAL A 94 12.64 -1.15 7.95
N VAL A 95 13.13 0.05 7.56
CA VAL A 95 13.91 0.92 8.45
C VAL A 95 13.09 1.35 9.67
N CYS A 96 11.87 1.88 9.48
CA CYS A 96 10.99 2.29 10.58
C CYS A 96 10.62 1.12 11.50
N ASN A 97 10.36 -0.06 10.95
CA ASN A 97 9.99 -1.24 11.72
C ASN A 97 11.20 -1.75 12.54
N SER A 98 12.41 -1.63 12.02
CA SER A 98 13.64 -1.94 12.77
C SER A 98 13.86 -1.00 13.96
N MET A 99 13.41 0.26 13.86
CA MET A 99 13.43 1.23 14.96
C MET A 99 12.29 1.00 15.97
N SER A 100 11.20 0.36 15.56
CA SER A 100 9.97 0.23 16.35
C SER A 100 9.85 -1.08 17.13
N SER A 101 10.93 -1.87 17.22
CA SER A 101 10.98 -3.18 17.91
C SER A 101 9.88 -4.17 17.47
N LEU A 102 9.32 -4.00 16.27
CA LEU A 102 8.31 -4.92 15.74
C LEU A 102 8.93 -6.28 15.39
N PRO A 103 8.15 -7.37 15.42
CA PRO A 103 8.64 -8.69 15.06
C PRO A 103 9.26 -8.71 13.65
N TRP A 104 10.39 -9.38 13.49
CA TRP A 104 11.11 -9.43 12.21
C TRP A 104 10.26 -9.99 11.05
N TRP A 105 9.35 -10.92 11.33
CA TRP A 105 8.43 -11.48 10.33
C TRP A 105 7.41 -10.44 9.84
N TRP A 106 7.01 -9.49 10.70
CA TRP A 106 6.13 -8.38 10.35
C TRP A 106 6.87 -7.41 9.42
N SER A 107 8.08 -7.01 9.81
CA SER A 107 8.94 -6.12 9.00
C SER A 107 9.21 -6.68 7.62
N PHE A 108 9.48 -7.99 7.54
CA PHE A 108 9.71 -8.66 6.26
C PHE A 108 8.43 -8.77 5.44
N GLY A 109 7.31 -9.14 6.07
CA GLY A 109 6.01 -9.23 5.39
C GLY A 109 5.56 -7.89 4.81
N GLU A 110 5.58 -6.83 5.61
CA GLU A 110 5.13 -5.50 5.22
C GLU A 110 6.06 -4.88 4.16
N GLY A 111 7.37 -4.85 4.43
CA GLY A 111 8.36 -4.26 3.54
C GLY A 111 8.49 -5.02 2.22
N LEU A 112 8.62 -6.36 2.27
CA LEU A 112 8.82 -7.15 1.05
C LEU A 112 7.57 -7.17 0.18
N SER A 113 6.37 -7.28 0.75
CA SER A 113 5.13 -7.22 -0.02
C SER A 113 4.95 -5.86 -0.69
N THR A 114 5.30 -4.77 -0.01
CA THR A 114 5.23 -3.41 -0.55
C THR A 114 6.24 -3.20 -1.69
N VAL A 115 7.51 -3.58 -1.49
CA VAL A 115 8.54 -3.54 -2.55
C VAL A 115 8.13 -4.41 -3.74
N GLY A 116 7.67 -5.64 -3.48
CA GLY A 116 7.18 -6.56 -4.50
C GLY A 116 6.00 -5.99 -5.29
N GLY A 117 5.06 -5.31 -4.61
CA GLY A 117 3.95 -4.60 -5.23
C GLY A 117 4.43 -3.46 -6.14
N GLY A 118 5.45 -2.71 -5.73
CA GLY A 118 6.10 -1.69 -6.58
C GLY A 118 6.76 -2.29 -7.83
N ILE A 119 7.50 -3.40 -7.68
CA ILE A 119 8.13 -4.13 -8.79
C ILE A 119 7.08 -4.65 -9.77
N LEU A 120 6.02 -5.28 -9.26
CA LEU A 120 4.92 -5.78 -10.08
C LEU A 120 4.24 -4.64 -10.83
N MET A 121 4.00 -3.49 -10.17
CA MET A 121 3.42 -2.31 -10.81
C MET A 121 4.28 -1.80 -11.96
N TYR A 122 5.60 -1.65 -11.74
CA TYR A 122 6.55 -1.20 -12.77
C TYR A 122 6.61 -2.18 -13.94
N TYR A 123 6.67 -3.48 -13.66
CA TYR A 123 6.69 -4.54 -14.67
C TYR A 123 5.41 -4.58 -15.53
N LEU A 124 4.24 -4.36 -14.91
CA LEU A 124 2.98 -4.30 -15.64
C LEU A 124 2.86 -3.04 -16.51
N ASP A 125 3.48 -1.92 -16.10
CA ASP A 125 3.57 -0.70 -16.91
C ASP A 125 4.51 -0.88 -18.11
N SER A 126 5.70 -1.45 -17.92
CA SER A 126 6.67 -1.67 -19.00
C SER A 126 6.09 -2.54 -20.11
N ARG A 127 5.43 -3.65 -19.76
CA ARG A 127 4.72 -4.52 -20.72
C ARG A 127 3.53 -3.85 -21.41
N ALA A 128 2.90 -2.89 -20.74
CA ALA A 128 1.83 -2.12 -21.36
C ALA A 128 2.37 -1.07 -22.35
N GLY A 129 3.63 -0.65 -22.24
CA GLY A 129 4.35 0.19 -23.21
C GLY A 129 4.67 -0.58 -24.49
N GLU A 130 5.32 -1.74 -24.36
CA GLU A 130 5.77 -2.55 -25.50
C GLU A 130 4.63 -2.97 -26.44
N SER A 131 3.44 -3.26 -25.90
CA SER A 131 2.27 -3.61 -26.71
C SER A 131 1.77 -2.49 -27.64
N ASN A 132 2.19 -1.25 -27.42
CA ASN A 132 1.81 -0.09 -28.22
C ASN A 132 2.85 0.24 -29.32
N ASP A 133 4.07 -0.31 -29.22
CA ASP A 133 5.19 -0.09 -30.15
C ASP A 133 5.46 -1.29 -31.08
N ALA A 134 4.65 -2.36 -30.98
CA ALA A 134 4.74 -3.47 -31.92
C ALA A 134 4.35 -2.98 -33.33
N PRO A 135 5.25 -3.08 -34.35
CA PRO A 135 4.94 -2.66 -35.70
C PRO A 135 3.75 -3.47 -36.22
N GLN A 136 2.72 -2.76 -36.68
CA GLN A 136 1.61 -3.34 -37.45
C GLN A 136 2.22 -4.04 -38.67
N ARG A 137 2.28 -5.37 -38.63
CA ARG A 137 2.60 -6.22 -39.78
C ARG A 137 1.33 -6.57 -40.52
#